data_AF-A0A813GNJ2-F1
#
_entry.id   AF-A0A813GNJ2-F1
#
_cell.length_a   1.000
_cell.length_b   1.000
_cell.length_c   1.000
_cell.angle_alpha   90.00
_cell.angle_beta   90.00
_cell.angle_gamma   90.00
#
_symmetry.space_group_name_H-M   'P 1'
#
loop_
_entity.id
_entity.type
_entity.pdbx_description
1 polymer ?
#
loop_
_entity_poly.entity_id
_entity_poly.type
_entity_poly.pdbx_seq_one_letter_code
_entity_poly.pdbx_strand_id
1 'polypeptide(L)'
;MKLDSRIHYHDVEGGSNNPAIRLELAEICAVKSCMVLSDSDHSYEHTFPEMEYYSKLVSPGQYLVVEDTNVYQWNGWTNIYDKDETAAKRGPMEAANDFAQGHPEFARTDWCTGLHGLTQQPNGWFYRTNRSEQQRV
;
A
#
# COMPACT_ATOMS: atom_id res chain seq x y z
N MET A 1 7.76 10.37 36.74
CA MET A 1 6.76 9.67 35.91
C MET A 1 7.48 9.17 34.67
N LYS A 2 7.78 7.87 34.57
CA LYS A 2 8.26 7.29 33.30
C LYS A 2 7.02 7.07 32.43
N LEU A 3 7.01 7.68 31.24
CA LEU A 3 6.00 7.37 30.24
C LEU A 3 6.43 6.04 29.61
N ASP A 4 5.63 4.99 29.80
CA ASP A 4 5.80 3.78 29.00
C ASP A 4 5.50 4.11 27.53
N SER A 5 6.39 3.70 26.64
CA SER A 5 6.20 3.86 25.21
C SER A 5 4.99 3.07 24.75
N ARG A 6 4.00 3.74 24.15
CA ARG A 6 2.84 3.07 23.53
C ARG A 6 3.17 2.45 22.16
N ILE A 7 4.36 2.73 21.64
CA ILE A 7 4.86 2.25 20.34
C ILE A 7 6.11 1.44 20.60
N HIS A 8 6.09 0.19 20.17
CA HIS A 8 7.26 -0.67 20.10
C HIS A 8 7.70 -0.70 18.63
N TYR A 9 8.96 -0.41 18.39
CA TYR A 9 9.52 -0.38 17.05
C TYR A 9 10.38 -1.62 16.81
N HIS A 10 10.26 -2.19 15.62
CA HIS A 10 10.99 -3.37 15.17
C HIS A 10 11.52 -3.06 13.78
N ASP A 11 12.84 -2.88 13.66
CA ASP A 11 13.52 -2.70 12.38
C ASP A 11 13.76 -4.03 11.69
N VAL A 12 13.51 -4.07 10.39
CA VAL A 12 13.88 -5.20 9.53
C VAL A 12 14.63 -4.63 8.33
N GLU A 13 15.90 -5.00 8.18
CA GLU A 13 16.77 -4.47 7.13
C GLU A 13 16.97 -5.47 5.99
N GLY A 14 16.60 -5.07 4.78
CA GLY A 14 16.85 -5.84 3.56
C GLY A 14 15.90 -5.43 2.43
N GLY A 15 16.17 -5.94 1.22
CA GLY A 15 15.29 -5.68 0.08
C GLY A 15 13.91 -6.28 0.25
N SER A 16 12.87 -5.56 -0.14
CA SER A 16 11.47 -6.02 -0.05
C SER A 16 11.16 -7.22 -0.94
N ASN A 17 12.02 -7.51 -1.93
CA ASN A 17 11.96 -8.71 -2.76
C ASN A 17 12.69 -9.92 -2.14
N ASN A 18 13.39 -9.76 -1.01
CA ASN A 18 14.13 -10.83 -0.36
C ASN A 18 13.16 -11.80 0.35
N PRO A 19 13.14 -13.10 -0.01
CA PRO A 19 12.26 -14.08 0.62
C PRO A 19 12.45 -14.23 2.13
N ALA A 20 13.66 -14.03 2.66
CA ALA A 20 13.93 -14.12 4.08
C ALA A 20 13.27 -12.97 4.85
N ILE A 21 13.39 -11.73 4.34
CA ILE A 21 12.72 -10.55 4.88
C ILE A 21 11.20 -10.73 4.85
N ARG A 22 10.69 -11.28 3.75
CA ARG A 22 9.27 -11.60 3.60
C ARG A 22 8.79 -12.66 4.60
N LEU A 23 9.61 -13.63 4.95
CA LEU A 23 9.23 -14.62 5.95
C LEU A 23 9.19 -13.98 7.35
N GLU A 24 10.22 -13.22 7.70
CA GLU A 24 10.32 -12.50 8.97
C GLU A 24 9.14 -11.54 9.19
N LEU A 25 8.79 -10.73 8.19
CA LEU A 25 7.63 -9.84 8.26
C LEU A 25 6.32 -10.59 8.45
N ALA A 26 6.15 -11.76 7.82
CA ALA A 26 4.96 -12.57 8.00
C ALA A 26 4.83 -13.10 9.43
N GLU A 27 5.94 -13.51 10.05
CA GLU A 27 5.97 -13.95 11.45
C GLU A 27 5.64 -12.80 12.41
N ILE A 28 6.22 -11.62 12.19
CA ILE A 28 5.94 -10.42 12.99
C ILE A 28 4.46 -10.02 12.88
N CYS A 29 3.93 -9.97 11.66
CA CYS A 29 2.57 -9.53 11.40
C CYS A 29 1.51 -10.55 11.83
N ALA A 30 1.87 -11.81 12.07
CA ALA A 30 0.93 -12.83 12.53
C ALA A 30 0.53 -12.69 14.01
N VAL A 31 1.29 -11.94 14.82
CA VAL A 31 1.06 -11.84 16.28
C VAL A 31 -0.14 -10.97 16.62
N LYS A 32 -0.43 -9.94 15.83
CA LYS A 32 -1.49 -8.95 16.06
C LYS A 32 -2.16 -8.55 14.74
N SER A 33 -3.24 -7.79 14.84
CA SER A 33 -3.86 -7.19 13.66
C SER A 33 -2.84 -6.30 12.92
N CYS A 34 -2.71 -6.50 11.62
CA CYS A 34 -1.71 -5.84 10.78
C CYS A 34 -2.37 -4.92 9.75
N MET A 35 -1.89 -3.70 9.70
CA MET A 35 -2.16 -2.71 8.64
C MET A 35 -0.83 -2.45 7.94
N VAL A 36 -0.86 -2.26 6.63
CA VAL A 36 0.33 -1.94 5.83
C VAL A 36 0.19 -0.53 5.26
N LEU A 37 1.23 0.27 5.46
CA LEU A 37 1.49 1.51 4.73
C LEU A 37 2.74 1.27 3.89
N SER A 38 2.64 1.45 2.57
CA SER A 38 3.70 1.13 1.62
C SER A 38 4.16 2.39 0.92
N ASP A 39 5.34 2.88 1.31
CA ASP A 39 6.07 3.96 0.66
C ASP A 39 7.30 3.37 -0.05
N SER A 40 7.16 3.15 -1.35
CA SER A 40 8.06 2.31 -2.17
C SER A 40 8.99 3.16 -3.06
N ASP A 41 9.67 2.53 -4.03
CA ASP A 41 10.45 3.19 -5.10
C ASP A 41 9.58 3.99 -6.09
N HIS A 42 8.25 3.89 -5.97
CA HIS A 42 7.23 4.54 -6.81
C HIS A 42 7.26 4.15 -8.29
N SER A 43 8.08 3.18 -8.71
CA SER A 43 7.89 2.50 -9.99
C SER A 43 6.76 1.47 -9.90
N TYR A 44 6.02 1.27 -10.98
CA TYR A 44 5.02 0.19 -11.05
C TYR A 44 5.66 -1.19 -10.81
N GLU A 45 6.84 -1.42 -11.41
CA GLU A 45 7.57 -2.68 -11.34
C GLU A 45 7.98 -3.07 -9.92
N HIS A 46 8.13 -2.09 -9.03
CA HIS A 46 8.40 -2.32 -7.61
C HIS A 46 7.12 -2.34 -6.78
N THR A 47 6.24 -1.35 -7.00
CA THR A 47 5.02 -1.15 -6.19
C THR A 47 4.04 -2.31 -6.34
N PHE A 48 3.75 -2.78 -7.56
CA PHE A 48 2.74 -3.81 -7.76
C PHE A 48 3.13 -5.16 -7.13
N PRO A 49 4.35 -5.70 -7.33
CA PRO A 49 4.78 -6.92 -6.64
C PRO A 49 4.82 -6.81 -5.11
N GLU A 50 5.09 -5.62 -4.57
CA GLU A 50 5.01 -5.37 -3.13
C GLU A 50 3.57 -5.41 -2.62
N MET A 51 2.63 -4.78 -3.32
CA MET A 51 1.21 -4.86 -2.99
C MET A 51 0.72 -6.32 -2.95
N GLU A 52 1.08 -7.12 -3.94
CA GLU A 52 0.79 -8.57 -4.02
C GLU A 52 1.33 -9.36 -2.82
N TYR A 53 2.46 -8.94 -2.28
CA TYR A 53 3.07 -9.59 -1.14
C TYR A 53 2.48 -9.07 0.17
N TYR A 54 2.48 -7.76 0.40
CA TYR A 54 2.06 -7.15 1.65
C TYR A 54 0.56 -7.22 1.90
N SER A 55 -0.28 -7.29 0.86
CA SER A 55 -1.72 -7.55 0.99
C SER A 55 -2.04 -8.82 1.78
N LYS A 56 -1.17 -9.83 1.70
CA LYS A 56 -1.33 -11.10 2.45
C LYS A 56 -1.15 -10.91 3.95
N LEU A 57 -0.39 -9.90 4.36
CA LEU A 57 -0.13 -9.57 5.77
C LEU A 57 -1.29 -8.79 6.40
N VAL A 58 -1.98 -7.96 5.62
CA VAL A 58 -3.05 -7.08 6.12
C VAL A 58 -4.17 -7.89 6.75
N SER A 59 -4.55 -7.66 7.99
CA SER A 59 -5.65 -8.41 8.61
C SER A 59 -7.02 -7.98 8.06
N PRO A 60 -8.04 -8.86 8.04
CA PRO A 60 -9.42 -8.42 7.79
C PRO A 60 -9.82 -7.29 8.75
N GLY A 61 -10.48 -6.25 8.23
CA GLY A 61 -10.79 -5.04 8.97
C GLY A 61 -9.65 -4.00 9.02
N GLN A 62 -8.51 -4.26 8.39
CA GLN A 62 -7.37 -3.33 8.28
C GLN A 62 -7.17 -2.89 6.83
N TYR A 63 -6.17 -2.03 6.63
CA TYR A 63 -5.89 -1.39 5.36
C TYR A 63 -4.54 -1.83 4.77
N LEU A 64 -4.52 -1.94 3.44
CA LEU A 64 -3.33 -1.71 2.64
C LEU A 64 -3.42 -0.26 2.13
N VAL A 65 -2.42 0.56 2.43
CA VAL A 65 -2.28 1.92 1.92
C VAL A 65 -1.05 1.97 1.04
N VAL A 66 -1.25 2.38 -0.20
CA VAL A 66 -0.18 2.65 -1.17
C VAL A 66 0.01 4.15 -1.18
N GLU A 67 1.20 4.61 -0.82
CA GLU A 67 1.51 6.03 -0.79
C GLU A 67 1.79 6.57 -2.21
N ASP A 68 1.76 7.90 -2.34
CA ASP A 68 2.23 8.61 -3.53
C ASP A 68 1.61 8.15 -4.86
N THR A 69 0.34 7.73 -4.83
CA THR A 69 -0.42 7.44 -6.05
C THR A 69 -0.75 8.69 -6.88
N ASN A 70 -0.40 9.88 -6.41
CA ASN A 70 -0.33 11.09 -7.23
C ASN A 70 0.98 11.22 -8.04
N VAL A 71 2.00 10.40 -7.74
CA VAL A 71 3.30 10.39 -8.41
C VAL A 71 3.23 9.45 -9.61
N TYR A 72 3.74 9.92 -10.74
CA TYR A 72 3.68 9.29 -12.07
C TYR A 72 2.25 9.07 -12.60
N GLN A 73 1.92 9.77 -13.69
CA GLN A 73 0.75 9.53 -14.56
C GLN A 73 -0.66 9.45 -13.93
N TRP A 74 -0.91 10.13 -12.81
CA TRP A 74 -2.26 10.34 -12.25
C TRP A 74 -3.26 11.02 -13.22
N ASN A 75 -2.80 11.64 -14.31
CA ASN A 75 -3.62 12.35 -15.31
C ASN A 75 -2.78 12.88 -16.50
N GLY A 76 -1.72 12.17 -16.90
CA GLY A 76 -0.78 12.67 -17.92
C GLY A 76 0.20 13.73 -17.42
N TRP A 77 0.37 13.88 -16.10
CA TRP A 77 1.46 14.66 -15.52
C TRP A 77 2.76 13.85 -15.53
N THR A 78 3.75 14.36 -16.26
CA THR A 78 5.13 13.89 -16.24
C THR A 78 5.77 14.29 -14.91
N ASN A 79 6.56 13.39 -14.32
CA ASN A 79 7.40 13.76 -13.17
C ASN A 79 8.40 14.85 -13.64
N ILE A 80 8.27 16.07 -13.11
CA ILE A 80 9.08 17.24 -13.52
C ILE A 80 10.57 17.11 -13.16
N TYR A 81 10.94 16.13 -12.33
CA TYR A 81 12.32 15.81 -11.98
C TYR A 81 12.89 14.67 -12.82
N ASP A 82 12.07 14.01 -13.62
CA ASP A 82 12.52 12.98 -14.54
C ASP A 82 13.03 13.62 -15.83
N LYS A 83 14.32 13.43 -16.10
CA LYS A 83 14.97 14.00 -17.29
C LYS A 83 14.59 13.25 -18.57
N ASP A 84 13.99 12.08 -18.43
CA ASP A 84 13.52 11.26 -19.54
C ASP A 84 12.01 11.40 -19.70
N GLU A 85 11.60 12.48 -20.40
CA GLU A 85 10.20 12.76 -20.75
C GLU A 85 9.66 11.81 -21.85
N THR A 86 10.48 10.87 -22.37
CA THR A 86 10.16 10.12 -23.58
C THR A 86 9.38 8.84 -23.34
N ALA A 87 9.37 8.33 -22.10
CA ALA A 87 8.61 7.15 -21.71
C ALA A 87 7.54 7.51 -20.68
N ALA A 88 6.28 7.21 -21.02
CA ALA A 88 5.18 7.19 -20.08
C ALA A 88 5.49 6.15 -18.97
N LYS A 89 6.06 6.57 -17.85
CA LYS A 89 6.36 5.69 -16.70
C LYS A 89 5.11 5.46 -15.85
N ARG A 90 4.82 4.19 -15.58
CA ARG A 90 3.74 3.77 -14.68
C ARG A 90 4.25 3.81 -13.24
N GLY A 91 3.39 4.17 -12.30
CA GLY A 91 3.73 4.30 -10.90
C GLY A 91 2.68 3.69 -9.96
N PRO A 92 2.56 4.21 -8.73
CA PRO A 92 1.69 3.64 -7.72
C PRO A 92 0.21 3.72 -8.09
N MET A 93 -0.20 4.69 -8.91
CA MET A 93 -1.58 4.77 -9.42
C MET A 93 -1.95 3.57 -10.28
N GLU A 94 -1.13 3.24 -11.27
CA GLU A 94 -1.39 2.11 -12.14
C GLU A 94 -1.33 0.80 -11.36
N ALA A 95 -0.41 0.67 -10.41
CA ALA A 95 -0.32 -0.49 -9.51
C ALA A 95 -1.60 -0.64 -8.68
N ALA A 96 -2.07 0.46 -8.08
CA ALA A 96 -3.32 0.49 -7.34
C ALA A 96 -4.51 0.08 -8.22
N ASN A 97 -4.60 0.59 -9.46
CA ASN A 97 -5.69 0.30 -10.39
C ASN A 97 -5.73 -1.16 -10.83
N ASP A 98 -4.57 -1.76 -11.09
CA ASP A 98 -4.47 -3.17 -11.45
C ASP A 98 -4.77 -4.05 -10.23
N PHE A 99 -4.28 -3.68 -9.05
CA PHE A 99 -4.57 -4.40 -7.80
C PHE A 99 -6.08 -4.43 -7.51
N ALA A 100 -6.78 -3.30 -7.68
CA ALA A 100 -8.22 -3.22 -7.47
C ALA A 100 -9.03 -4.19 -8.35
N GLN A 101 -8.52 -4.53 -9.53
CA GLN A 101 -9.17 -5.48 -10.45
C GLN A 101 -8.92 -6.94 -10.05
N GLY A 102 -7.74 -7.24 -9.48
CA GLY A 102 -7.32 -8.59 -9.11
C GLY A 102 -7.71 -9.05 -7.71
N HIS A 103 -8.06 -8.12 -6.81
CA HIS A 103 -8.21 -8.37 -5.38
C HIS A 103 -9.60 -8.00 -4.84
N PRO A 104 -10.65 -8.78 -5.12
CA PRO A 104 -12.01 -8.50 -4.66
C PRO A 104 -12.16 -8.54 -3.14
N GLU A 105 -11.21 -9.15 -2.41
CA GLU A 105 -11.17 -9.13 -0.96
C GLU A 105 -10.82 -7.74 -0.38
N PHE A 106 -10.34 -6.81 -1.22
CA PHE A 106 -10.04 -5.44 -0.86
C PHE A 106 -11.03 -4.45 -1.51
N ALA A 107 -11.74 -3.70 -0.67
CA ALA A 107 -12.58 -2.60 -1.11
C ALA A 107 -11.75 -1.31 -1.18
N ARG A 108 -11.66 -0.70 -2.36
CA ARG A 108 -11.04 0.63 -2.49
C ARG A 108 -11.89 1.68 -1.79
N THR A 109 -11.24 2.62 -1.12
CA THR A 109 -11.90 3.73 -0.41
C THR A 109 -11.04 5.00 -0.47
N ASP A 110 -11.63 6.14 -0.16
CA ASP A 110 -10.99 7.45 -0.10
C ASP A 110 -11.48 8.26 1.12
N TRP A 111 -12.07 7.56 2.11
CA TRP A 111 -12.76 8.19 3.25
C TRP A 111 -11.90 9.22 4.00
N CYS A 112 -10.60 8.94 4.15
CA CYS A 112 -9.65 9.83 4.82
C CYS A 112 -9.29 11.05 3.96
N THR A 113 -9.25 10.90 2.64
CA THR A 113 -9.04 12.02 1.70
C THR A 113 -10.18 13.03 1.80
N GLY A 114 -11.41 12.54 1.96
CA GLY A 114 -12.60 13.38 2.13
C GLY A 114 -12.61 14.23 3.41
N LEU A 115 -11.82 13.89 4.42
CA LEU A 115 -11.74 14.64 5.68
C LEU A 115 -10.85 15.89 5.59
N HIS A 116 -9.79 15.83 4.79
CA HIS A 116 -8.73 16.85 4.77
C HIS A 116 -8.69 17.67 3.48
N GLY A 117 -9.43 17.27 2.44
CA GLY A 117 -9.52 18.00 1.17
C GLY A 117 -8.22 18.00 0.35
N LEU A 118 -7.19 17.28 0.79
CA LEU A 118 -5.90 17.11 0.13
C LEU A 118 -5.37 15.70 0.45
N THR A 119 -4.77 15.04 -0.53
CA THR A 119 -4.10 13.74 -0.34
C THR A 119 -2.96 13.57 -1.35
N GLN A 120 -1.91 12.86 -0.95
CA GLN A 120 -0.86 12.36 -1.87
C GLN A 120 -1.15 10.95 -2.39
N GLN A 121 -2.11 10.25 -1.78
CA GLN A 121 -2.47 8.89 -2.18
C GLN A 121 -3.94 8.75 -2.58
N PRO A 122 -4.43 9.52 -3.59
CA PRO A 122 -5.79 9.34 -4.06
C PRO A 122 -5.97 7.92 -4.62
N ASN A 123 -7.08 7.24 -4.30
CA ASN A 123 -7.29 5.83 -4.65
C ASN A 123 -6.26 4.82 -4.11
N GLY A 124 -5.34 5.22 -3.22
CA GLY A 124 -4.32 4.35 -2.64
C GLY A 124 -4.78 3.52 -1.44
N TRP A 125 -6.02 3.67 -0.99
CA TRP A 125 -6.52 2.99 0.21
C TRP A 125 -7.38 1.79 -0.14
N PHE A 126 -7.00 0.64 0.42
CA PHE A 126 -7.65 -0.65 0.22
C PHE A 126 -8.02 -1.25 1.57
N TYR A 127 -9.32 -1.29 1.87
CA TYR A 127 -9.86 -1.92 3.08
C TYR A 127 -10.02 -3.43 2.85
N ARG A 128 -9.36 -4.26 3.68
CA ARG A 128 -9.53 -5.71 3.62
C ARG A 128 -10.87 -6.09 4.25
N THR A 129 -11.81 -6.51 3.42
CA THR A 129 -13.17 -6.86 3.86
C THR A 129 -13.17 -8.08 4.79
N ASN A 130 -14.09 -8.07 5.76
CA ASN A 130 -14.33 -9.25 6.58
C ASN A 130 -15.10 -10.31 5.77
N ARG A 131 -14.83 -11.61 5.99
CA ARG A 131 -15.55 -12.70 5.29
C ARG A 131 -17.08 -12.60 5.39
N SER A 132 -17.61 -11.99 6.46
CA SER A 132 -19.05 -11.77 6.64
C SER A 132 -19.65 -10.68 5.75
N GLU A 133 -18.83 -9.76 5.23
CA GLU A 133 -19.24 -8.68 4.32
C GLU A 133 -19.20 -9.13 2.86
N GLN A 134 -18.29 -10.04 2.52
CA GLN A 134 -18.18 -10.64 1.18
C GLN A 134 -19.39 -11.51 0.78
N GLN A 135 -20.14 -12.04 1.76
CA GLN A 135 -21.33 -12.87 1.52
C GLN A 135 -22.63 -12.07 1.34
N ARG A 136 -22.57 -10.73 1.42
CA ARG A 136 -23.73 -9.83 1.31
C ARG A 136 -23.83 -9.11 -0.04
N VAL A 137 -22.96 -9.46 -1.00
CA VAL A 137 -22.94 -8.91 -2.36
C VAL A 137 -23.46 -9.95 -3.34
#